data_AF-A0A6J0UQQ2-F1
#
_entry.id   AF-A0A6J0UQQ2-F1
#
_cell.length_a   1.000
_cell.length_b   1.000
_cell.length_c   1.000
_cell.angle_alpha   90.00
_cell.angle_beta   90.00
_cell.angle_gamma   90.00
#
_symmetry.space_group_name_H-M   'P 1'
#
loop_
_entity.id
_entity.type
_entity.pdbx_description
1 polymer ?
#
loop_
_entity_poly.entity_id
_entity_poly.type
_entity_poly.pdbx_seq_one_letter_code
_entity_poly.pdbx_strand_id
1 'polypeptide(L)'
;MTVGGLLTSTQAPVPLRSISVDVVIQGFVADVVSVLQYHNGETNPVEVSFVFPLDAEASVYAFEGLIGGTQIEAQIQEKKQAEQEYENALSEGREAFLLERDEKTSDIFTCVLGNLPPDGEATLKLRYVQSLAPEPDGALCFVLPAVLNPRYVPQGSEGDTVLESIPRVPKGQLPYTLSLSATVESPYGINRVESKCTLKPLRYTTETHTAAQIALADGHQFDRDVELLIYYNDIHKPSVILEAGKSGAPPGSLMGNPALLLTLYPELPTPKPAPNATGEFIFLLDRSGSMDFNTGSSSDSPSRIQSAKETLVFLLKSLPLGCYFNIYGFGSNYDSFYPQSVEYTQQTMSESLERIKNLMADLGGTEILWPLKAIYSQPCQERHPRQLFVFTDGEVDNTDEVIFEVRRHSSSHR
;
A
#
# COMPACT_ATOMS: atom_id res chain seq x y z
N MET A 1 -3.22 10.72 12.28
CA MET A 1 -3.33 9.25 12.40
C MET A 1 -4.79 8.86 12.25
N THR A 2 -5.15 8.30 11.10
CA THR A 2 -6.53 7.88 10.81
C THR A 2 -6.57 6.37 10.78
N VAL A 3 -7.13 5.77 11.82
CA VAL A 3 -7.29 4.31 11.94
C VAL A 3 -8.22 3.83 10.82
N GLY A 4 -7.80 2.89 9.98
CA GLY A 4 -8.67 2.32 8.94
C GLY A 4 -9.75 1.40 9.54
N GLY A 5 -10.87 1.27 8.82
CA GLY A 5 -12.03 0.46 9.21
C GLY A 5 -13.26 1.29 9.55
N LEU A 6 -14.25 0.67 10.20
CA LEU A 6 -15.45 1.35 10.69
C LEU A 6 -15.15 1.93 12.08
N LEU A 7 -15.27 3.24 12.22
CA LEU A 7 -14.89 3.99 13.41
C LEU A 7 -16.10 4.72 13.99
N THR A 8 -16.17 4.81 15.31
CA THR A 8 -17.14 5.67 16.01
C THR A 8 -16.74 7.15 15.92
N SER A 9 -17.65 8.05 16.31
CA SER A 9 -17.34 9.49 16.46
C SER A 9 -16.20 9.81 17.44
N THR A 10 -15.90 8.89 18.37
CA THR A 10 -14.75 8.98 19.29
C THR A 10 -13.48 8.31 18.74
N GLN A 11 -13.44 7.98 17.44
CA GLN A 11 -12.32 7.27 16.78
C GLN A 11 -12.06 5.87 17.35
N ALA A 12 -13.04 5.25 18.01
CA ALA A 12 -12.92 3.87 18.48
C ALA A 12 -13.32 2.91 17.35
N PRO A 13 -12.58 1.81 17.12
CA PRO A 13 -12.93 0.85 16.08
C PRO A 13 -14.18 0.06 16.44
N VAL A 14 -15.12 -0.06 15.50
CA VAL A 14 -16.26 -0.97 15.61
C VAL A 14 -15.79 -2.40 15.27
N PRO A 15 -16.15 -3.42 16.09
CA PRO A 15 -15.71 -4.79 15.85
C PRO A 15 -16.08 -5.33 14.46
N LEU A 16 -15.05 -5.70 13.69
CA LEU A 16 -15.19 -6.43 12.44
C LEU A 16 -15.45 -7.92 12.72
N ARG A 17 -16.32 -8.55 11.92
CA ARG A 17 -16.79 -9.95 12.05
C ARG A 17 -16.39 -10.83 10.87
N SER A 18 -16.36 -10.30 9.66
CA SER A 18 -15.90 -11.04 8.50
C SER A 18 -15.45 -10.11 7.38
N ILE A 19 -14.56 -10.62 6.54
CA ILE A 19 -14.12 -10.01 5.30
C ILE A 19 -14.20 -11.09 4.22
N SER A 20 -14.89 -10.78 3.13
CA SER A 20 -14.89 -11.58 1.91
C SER A 20 -14.37 -10.75 0.75
N VAL A 21 -13.34 -11.25 0.08
CA VAL A 21 -12.71 -10.59 -1.06
C VAL A 21 -12.78 -11.52 -2.26
N ASP A 22 -13.35 -11.02 -3.35
CA ASP A 22 -13.36 -11.66 -4.65
C ASP A 22 -12.58 -10.79 -5.63
N VAL A 23 -11.55 -11.37 -6.25
CA VAL A 23 -10.67 -10.68 -7.19
C VAL A 23 -10.82 -11.32 -8.57
N VAL A 24 -11.00 -10.51 -9.60
CA VAL A 24 -10.94 -10.95 -11.00
C VAL A 24 -9.76 -10.24 -11.66
N ILE A 25 -8.77 -11.01 -12.10
CA ILE A 25 -7.56 -10.49 -12.73
C ILE A 25 -7.62 -10.81 -14.21
N GLN A 26 -7.76 -9.80 -15.04
CA GLN A 26 -7.80 -9.91 -16.50
C GLN A 26 -6.55 -9.29 -17.10
N GLY A 27 -5.58 -10.13 -17.48
CA GLY A 27 -4.28 -9.69 -17.94
C GLY A 27 -3.54 -8.90 -16.85
N PHE A 28 -3.57 -7.56 -16.93
CA PHE A 28 -2.83 -6.67 -16.03
C PHE A 28 -3.76 -5.78 -15.21
N VAL A 29 -5.05 -6.10 -15.14
CA VAL A 29 -6.04 -5.32 -14.39
C VAL A 29 -6.71 -6.24 -13.39
N ALA A 30 -6.78 -5.80 -12.14
CA ALA A 30 -7.56 -6.47 -11.10
C ALA A 30 -8.84 -5.68 -10.83
N ASP A 31 -9.98 -6.35 -10.90
CA ASP A 31 -11.27 -5.90 -10.39
C ASP A 31 -11.53 -6.60 -9.06
N VAL A 32 -11.75 -5.82 -8.00
CA VAL A 32 -11.84 -6.31 -6.63
C VAL A 32 -13.18 -5.95 -6.04
N VAL A 33 -13.87 -6.95 -5.50
CA VAL A 33 -15.07 -6.80 -4.70
C VAL A 33 -14.76 -7.22 -3.28
N SER A 34 -14.95 -6.31 -2.33
CA SER A 34 -14.72 -6.55 -0.91
C SER A 34 -16.00 -6.34 -0.12
N VAL A 35 -16.35 -7.29 0.74
CA VAL A 35 -17.50 -7.24 1.64
C VAL A 35 -17.01 -7.34 3.07
N LEU A 36 -17.31 -6.34 3.89
CA LEU A 36 -16.93 -6.25 5.29
C LEU A 36 -18.17 -6.26 6.16
N GLN A 37 -18.18 -7.07 7.21
CA GLN A 37 -19.28 -7.14 8.17
C GLN A 37 -18.82 -6.67 9.56
N TYR A 38 -19.53 -5.71 10.13
CA TYR A 38 -19.28 -5.13 11.44
C TYR A 38 -20.46 -5.34 12.39
N HIS A 39 -20.18 -5.36 13.69
CA HIS A 39 -21.19 -5.51 14.73
C HIS A 39 -20.97 -4.50 15.86
N ASN A 40 -21.99 -3.71 16.16
CA ASN A 40 -21.98 -2.84 17.34
C ASN A 40 -22.27 -3.66 18.60
N GLY A 41 -21.24 -3.91 19.41
CA GLY A 41 -21.40 -4.59 20.71
C GLY A 41 -21.80 -3.66 21.86
N GLU A 42 -21.98 -2.37 21.61
CA GLU A 42 -22.38 -1.40 22.62
C GLU A 42 -23.89 -1.41 22.86
N THR A 43 -24.30 -1.03 24.07
CA THR A 43 -25.72 -0.95 24.45
C THR A 43 -26.41 0.32 23.92
N ASN A 44 -25.65 1.25 23.34
CA ASN A 44 -26.12 2.50 22.78
C ASN A 44 -25.86 2.55 21.26
N PRO A 45 -26.66 3.31 20.50
CA PRO A 45 -26.34 3.58 19.10
C PRO A 45 -25.01 4.34 19.00
N VAL A 46 -24.23 4.00 18.00
CA VAL A 46 -22.94 4.64 17.72
C VAL A 46 -22.96 5.28 16.35
N GLU A 47 -22.56 6.54 16.27
CA GLU A 47 -22.34 7.20 14.99
C GLU A 47 -21.04 6.69 14.37
N VAL A 48 -21.09 6.27 13.10
CA VAL A 48 -19.99 5.59 12.43
C VAL A 48 -19.56 6.26 11.13
N SER A 49 -18.26 6.18 10.88
CA SER A 49 -17.61 6.53 9.61
C SER A 49 -16.70 5.38 9.18
N PHE A 50 -16.61 5.15 7.89
CA PHE A 50 -15.74 4.12 7.31
C PHE A 50 -14.56 4.79 6.62
N VAL A 51 -13.35 4.46 7.08
CA VAL A 51 -12.09 4.95 6.53
C VAL A 51 -11.35 3.79 5.88
N PHE A 52 -10.91 3.94 4.64
CA PHE A 52 -10.11 2.92 3.97
C PHE A 52 -9.02 3.53 3.08
N PRO A 53 -7.73 3.29 3.37
CA PRO A 53 -6.67 3.44 2.39
C PRO A 53 -6.84 2.49 1.21
N LEU A 54 -6.63 3.02 0.02
CA LEU A 54 -6.56 2.31 -1.24
C LEU A 54 -5.40 2.88 -2.05
N ASP A 55 -4.68 2.03 -2.77
CA ASP A 55 -3.55 2.45 -3.62
C ASP A 55 -3.94 3.65 -4.51
N ALA A 56 -3.04 4.61 -4.66
CA ALA A 56 -3.25 5.79 -5.51
C ALA A 56 -3.51 5.43 -6.99
N GLU A 57 -3.05 4.24 -7.44
CA GLU A 57 -3.34 3.71 -8.78
C GLU A 57 -4.70 2.99 -8.87
N ALA A 58 -5.37 2.75 -7.74
CA ALA A 58 -6.68 2.14 -7.71
C ALA A 58 -7.81 3.17 -7.86
N SER A 59 -8.92 2.72 -8.46
CA SER A 59 -10.12 3.54 -8.70
C SER A 59 -11.35 2.86 -8.13
N VAL A 60 -11.93 3.47 -7.08
CA VAL A 60 -13.22 3.06 -6.51
C VAL A 60 -14.33 3.42 -7.49
N TYR A 61 -15.18 2.45 -7.84
CA TYR A 61 -16.28 2.67 -8.79
C TYR A 61 -17.65 2.25 -8.26
N ALA A 62 -17.72 1.59 -7.09
CA ALA A 62 -18.98 1.35 -6.41
C ALA A 62 -18.77 1.19 -4.90
N PHE A 63 -19.73 1.69 -4.13
CA PHE A 63 -19.80 1.50 -2.69
C PHE A 63 -21.27 1.31 -2.27
N GLU A 64 -21.54 0.27 -1.51
CA GLU A 64 -22.86 -0.07 -0.98
C GLU A 64 -22.73 -0.31 0.53
N GLY A 65 -23.68 0.17 1.32
CA GLY A 65 -23.74 -0.05 2.76
C GLY A 65 -25.12 -0.55 3.19
N LEU A 66 -25.18 -1.52 4.08
CA LEU A 66 -26.42 -1.94 4.75
C LEU A 66 -26.22 -1.75 6.25
N ILE A 67 -26.91 -0.78 6.84
CA ILE A 67 -26.68 -0.35 8.23
C ILE A 67 -28.02 -0.30 8.95
N GLY A 68 -28.20 -1.13 9.97
CA GLY A 68 -29.44 -1.14 10.75
C GLY A 68 -30.71 -1.40 9.91
N GLY A 69 -30.58 -2.05 8.75
CA GLY A 69 -31.66 -2.29 7.79
C GLY A 69 -31.82 -1.24 6.68
N THR A 70 -31.09 -0.12 6.76
CA THR A 70 -31.07 0.91 5.71
C THR A 70 -30.02 0.57 4.68
N GLN A 71 -30.42 0.50 3.41
CA GLN A 71 -29.50 0.33 2.29
C GLN A 71 -29.06 1.70 1.74
N ILE A 72 -27.75 1.88 1.66
CA ILE A 72 -27.06 3.05 1.12
C ILE A 72 -26.36 2.60 -0.16
N GLU A 73 -26.57 3.32 -1.25
CA GLU A 73 -25.89 3.10 -2.53
C GLU A 73 -25.23 4.41 -2.95
N ALA A 74 -23.91 4.40 -3.08
CA ALA A 74 -23.17 5.59 -3.46
C ALA A 74 -23.39 5.91 -4.94
N GLN A 75 -23.75 7.16 -5.22
CA GLN A 75 -23.82 7.68 -6.58
C GLN A 75 -22.58 8.52 -6.86
N ILE A 76 -21.82 8.14 -7.89
CA ILE A 76 -20.63 8.87 -8.31
C ILE A 76 -21.07 10.17 -9.00
N GLN A 77 -20.55 11.29 -8.50
CA GLN A 77 -20.77 12.61 -9.06
C GLN A 77 -19.47 13.41 -9.14
N GLU A 78 -19.51 14.56 -9.80
CA GLU A 78 -18.40 15.53 -9.73
C GLU A 78 -18.27 16.07 -8.31
N LYS A 79 -17.02 16.28 -7.84
CA LYS A 79 -16.71 16.57 -6.43
C LYS A 79 -17.53 17.74 -5.86
N LYS A 80 -17.54 18.90 -6.55
CA LYS A 80 -18.26 20.09 -6.06
C LYS A 80 -19.77 19.90 -6.09
N GLN A 81 -20.27 19.16 -7.08
CA GLN A 81 -21.68 18.81 -7.13
C GLN A 81 -22.08 17.92 -5.93
N ALA A 82 -21.29 16.89 -5.63
CA ALA A 82 -21.53 15.99 -4.50
C ALA A 82 -21.52 16.73 -3.16
N GLU A 83 -20.54 17.61 -2.94
CA GLU A 83 -20.45 18.48 -1.75
C GLU A 83 -21.70 19.36 -1.60
N GLN A 84 -22.10 20.01 -2.69
CA GLN A 84 -23.27 20.90 -2.67
C GLN A 84 -24.59 20.14 -2.43
N GLU A 85 -24.77 18.97 -3.05
CA GLU A 85 -25.95 18.13 -2.82
C GLU A 85 -26.01 17.62 -1.37
N TYR A 86 -24.87 17.26 -0.80
CA TYR A 86 -24.74 16.86 0.60
C TYR A 86 -25.13 18.00 1.56
N GLU A 87 -24.54 19.19 1.39
CA GLU A 87 -24.87 20.37 2.22
C GLU A 87 -26.35 20.75 2.12
N ASN A 88 -26.92 20.73 0.91
CA ASN A 88 -28.33 21.02 0.70
C ASN A 88 -29.23 20.01 1.43
N ALA A 89 -28.93 18.71 1.33
CA ALA A 89 -29.68 17.66 2.01
C ALA A 89 -29.66 17.82 3.54
N LEU A 90 -28.48 18.14 4.12
CA LEU A 90 -28.37 18.46 5.55
C LEU A 90 -29.19 19.69 5.93
N SER A 91 -29.16 20.76 5.12
CA SER A 91 -29.92 21.99 5.38
C SER A 91 -31.44 21.78 5.34
N GLU A 92 -31.90 20.79 4.57
CA GLU A 92 -33.30 20.37 4.48
C GLU A 92 -33.69 19.36 5.58
N GLY A 93 -32.76 18.97 6.46
CA GLY A 93 -32.99 17.99 7.52
C GLY A 93 -33.11 16.55 7.02
N ARG A 94 -32.58 16.24 5.84
CA ARG A 94 -32.51 14.87 5.31
C ARG A 94 -31.24 14.18 5.80
N GLU A 95 -31.30 12.86 5.94
CA GLU A 95 -30.09 12.05 6.10
C GLU A 95 -29.31 12.04 4.77
N ALA A 96 -28.02 12.34 4.85
CA ALA A 96 -27.12 12.39 3.70
C ALA A 96 -25.77 11.75 4.06
N PHE A 97 -25.14 11.13 3.08
CA PHE A 97 -23.86 10.45 3.23
C PHE A 97 -22.93 10.92 2.11
N LEU A 98 -21.69 11.24 2.46
CA LEU A 98 -20.67 11.65 1.51
C LEU A 98 -19.51 10.65 1.61
N LEU A 99 -19.10 10.13 0.45
CA LEU A 99 -17.87 9.36 0.29
C LEU A 99 -16.90 10.23 -0.50
N GLU A 100 -15.76 10.54 0.10
CA GLU A 100 -14.75 11.39 -0.52
C GLU A 100 -13.35 10.86 -0.27
N ARG A 101 -12.44 11.25 -1.16
CA ARG A 101 -11.00 11.11 -0.95
C ARG A 101 -10.53 12.28 -0.11
N ASP A 102 -9.72 11.99 0.91
CA ASP A 102 -9.14 13.00 1.79
C ASP A 102 -8.34 14.04 0.97
N GLU A 103 -8.43 15.31 1.36
CA GLU A 103 -7.81 16.40 0.58
C GLU A 103 -6.30 16.50 0.74
N LYS A 104 -5.75 15.92 1.81
CA LYS A 104 -4.32 15.96 2.15
C LYS A 104 -3.58 14.69 1.76
N THR A 105 -4.30 13.61 1.49
CA THR A 105 -3.75 12.29 1.19
C THR A 105 -4.48 11.67 0.00
N SER A 106 -3.72 11.23 -1.01
CA SER A 106 -4.28 10.75 -2.27
C SER A 106 -4.81 9.31 -2.23
N ASP A 107 -4.58 8.60 -1.12
CA ASP A 107 -4.86 7.18 -0.92
C ASP A 107 -5.97 6.91 0.12
N ILE A 108 -6.38 7.89 0.93
CA ILE A 108 -7.39 7.68 1.98
C ILE A 108 -8.79 8.07 1.50
N PHE A 109 -9.75 7.16 1.66
CA PHE A 109 -11.17 7.40 1.44
C PHE A 109 -11.93 7.37 2.76
N THR A 110 -12.87 8.31 2.93
CA THR A 110 -13.75 8.39 4.10
C THR A 110 -15.20 8.43 3.67
N CYS A 111 -16.04 7.67 4.37
CA CYS A 111 -17.49 7.68 4.19
C CYS A 111 -18.19 7.82 5.53
N VAL A 112 -18.92 8.91 5.73
CA VAL A 112 -19.78 9.07 6.91
C VAL A 112 -21.04 8.23 6.69
N LEU A 113 -21.38 7.37 7.64
CA LEU A 113 -22.39 6.31 7.48
C LEU A 113 -23.57 6.42 8.47
N GLY A 114 -23.52 7.38 9.40
CA GLY A 114 -24.61 7.66 10.34
C GLY A 114 -24.65 6.71 11.54
N ASN A 115 -25.84 6.50 12.12
CA ASN A 115 -25.97 5.73 13.36
C ASN A 115 -26.13 4.23 13.12
N LEU A 116 -25.25 3.45 13.74
CA LEU A 116 -25.36 2.00 13.88
C LEU A 116 -26.08 1.68 15.22
N PRO A 117 -27.27 1.04 15.19
CA PRO A 117 -28.03 0.73 16.40
C PRO A 117 -27.28 -0.17 17.41
N PRO A 118 -27.70 -0.20 18.70
CA PRO A 118 -27.24 -1.21 19.65
C PRO A 118 -27.46 -2.62 19.12
N ASP A 119 -26.47 -3.51 19.29
CA ASP A 119 -26.48 -4.88 18.73
C ASP A 119 -26.75 -4.92 17.20
N GLY A 120 -26.54 -3.79 16.51
CA GLY A 120 -26.77 -3.64 15.08
C GLY A 120 -25.59 -4.15 14.25
N GLU A 121 -25.90 -4.56 13.02
CA GLU A 121 -24.90 -4.97 12.03
C GLU A 121 -24.77 -3.94 10.90
N ALA A 122 -23.55 -3.79 10.40
CA ALA A 122 -23.25 -3.05 9.19
C ALA A 122 -22.54 -3.95 8.18
N THR A 123 -23.05 -4.04 6.96
CA THR A 123 -22.38 -4.69 5.83
C THR A 123 -21.96 -3.65 4.83
N LEU A 124 -20.66 -3.51 4.58
CA LEU A 124 -20.10 -2.58 3.61
C LEU A 124 -19.53 -3.36 2.43
N LYS A 125 -19.84 -2.91 1.22
CA LYS A 125 -19.36 -3.51 -0.02
C LYS A 125 -18.67 -2.47 -0.87
N LEU A 126 -17.38 -2.67 -1.10
CA LEU A 126 -16.51 -1.82 -1.88
C LEU A 126 -16.16 -2.52 -3.19
N ARG A 127 -16.16 -1.78 -4.31
CA ARG A 127 -15.61 -2.26 -5.57
C ARG A 127 -14.63 -1.25 -6.16
N TYR A 128 -13.47 -1.76 -6.56
CA TYR A 128 -12.42 -0.96 -7.15
C TYR A 128 -11.66 -1.74 -8.21
N VAL A 129 -11.06 -1.02 -9.14
CA VAL A 129 -10.13 -1.57 -10.14
C VAL A 129 -8.72 -1.04 -9.88
N GLN A 130 -7.71 -1.84 -10.19
CA GLN A 130 -6.31 -1.42 -10.16
C GLN A 130 -5.52 -2.02 -11.33
N SER A 131 -4.56 -1.26 -11.85
CA SER A 131 -3.57 -1.78 -12.79
C SER A 131 -2.49 -2.55 -12.01
N LEU A 132 -2.00 -3.65 -12.57
CA LEU A 132 -0.92 -4.45 -12.02
C LEU A 132 0.32 -4.29 -12.89
N ALA A 133 1.39 -3.73 -12.34
CA ALA A 133 2.67 -3.63 -13.02
C ALA A 133 3.50 -4.90 -12.80
N PRO A 134 4.22 -5.42 -13.82
CA PRO A 134 5.15 -6.51 -13.62
C PRO A 134 6.35 -6.09 -12.77
N GLU A 135 6.71 -6.94 -11.82
CA GLU A 135 7.97 -6.88 -11.08
C GLU A 135 9.17 -7.23 -11.99
N PRO A 136 10.42 -6.92 -11.59
CA PRO A 136 11.60 -7.20 -12.39
C PRO A 136 11.81 -8.67 -12.77
N ASP A 137 11.23 -9.60 -12.01
CA ASP A 137 11.27 -11.05 -12.29
C ASP A 137 10.09 -11.52 -13.17
N GLY A 138 9.23 -10.59 -13.60
CA GLY A 138 8.06 -10.83 -14.44
C GLY A 138 6.78 -11.20 -13.69
N ALA A 139 6.77 -11.22 -12.36
CA ALA A 139 5.56 -11.47 -11.58
C ALA A 139 4.61 -10.27 -11.62
N LEU A 140 3.31 -10.51 -11.77
CA LEU A 140 2.30 -9.50 -11.43
C LEU A 140 1.97 -9.61 -9.95
N CYS A 141 2.14 -8.50 -9.24
CA CYS A 141 1.91 -8.45 -7.80
C CYS A 141 0.56 -7.80 -7.50
N PHE A 142 -0.39 -8.59 -7.02
CA PHE A 142 -1.61 -8.09 -6.39
C PHE A 142 -1.44 -8.12 -4.88
N VAL A 143 -1.61 -6.99 -4.20
CA VAL A 143 -1.57 -6.89 -2.74
C VAL A 143 -2.95 -6.49 -2.24
N LEU A 144 -3.50 -7.26 -1.30
CA LEU A 144 -4.75 -6.91 -0.64
C LEU A 144 -4.51 -5.73 0.33
N PRO A 145 -5.24 -4.60 0.19
CA PRO A 145 -5.11 -3.46 1.09
C PRO A 145 -5.25 -3.83 2.57
N ALA A 146 -4.45 -3.20 3.43
CA ALA A 146 -4.38 -3.54 4.85
C ALA A 146 -5.69 -3.31 5.64
N VAL A 147 -6.61 -2.46 5.16
CA VAL A 147 -7.96 -2.33 5.75
C VAL A 147 -8.78 -3.59 5.56
N LEU A 148 -8.55 -4.27 4.44
CA LEU A 148 -9.16 -5.53 4.06
C LEU A 148 -8.33 -6.72 4.60
N ASN A 149 -7.15 -6.46 5.15
CA ASN A 149 -6.27 -7.41 5.80
C ASN A 149 -5.63 -6.83 7.08
N PRO A 150 -6.43 -6.65 8.14
CA PRO A 150 -5.96 -5.97 9.35
C PRO A 150 -4.82 -6.76 10.01
N ARG A 151 -3.68 -6.12 10.27
CA ARG A 151 -2.49 -6.80 10.82
C ARG A 151 -2.64 -7.10 12.31
N TYR A 152 -2.20 -8.29 12.72
CA TYR A 152 -2.06 -8.68 14.12
C TYR A 152 -0.94 -7.88 14.80
N VAL A 153 -1.17 -7.46 16.05
CA VAL A 153 -0.11 -6.95 16.92
C VAL A 153 -0.20 -7.63 18.31
N PRO A 154 0.87 -8.29 18.81
CA PRO A 154 0.85 -8.96 20.11
C PRO A 154 0.74 -7.96 21.27
N GLN A 155 0.02 -8.34 22.34
CA GLN A 155 -0.12 -7.52 23.56
C GLN A 155 1.25 -7.03 24.08
N GLY A 156 1.36 -5.72 24.35
CA GLY A 156 2.59 -5.05 24.80
C GLY A 156 3.28 -4.18 23.73
N SER A 157 2.72 -4.10 22.52
CA SER A 157 3.14 -3.21 21.44
C SER A 157 2.35 -1.90 21.42
N GLU A 158 2.23 -1.22 22.56
CA GLU A 158 1.80 0.18 22.57
C GLU A 158 3.04 1.03 22.30
N GLY A 159 3.13 1.60 21.10
CA GLY A 159 4.24 2.46 20.70
C GLY A 159 4.06 2.95 19.27
N ASP A 160 4.18 4.27 19.11
CA ASP A 160 3.99 5.02 17.86
C ASP A 160 4.67 4.29 16.68
N THR A 161 3.85 3.77 15.77
CA THR A 161 4.27 3.06 14.55
C THR A 161 3.35 3.45 13.41
N VAL A 162 3.86 3.36 12.17
CA VAL A 162 3.09 3.33 10.90
C VAL A 162 1.85 2.44 10.93
N LEU A 163 1.75 1.52 11.90
CA LEU A 163 0.66 0.55 12.00
C LEU A 163 -0.62 1.14 12.63
N GLU A 164 -0.68 2.42 13.03
CA GLU A 164 -1.89 3.01 13.62
C GLU A 164 -3.00 3.25 12.60
N SER A 165 -2.65 3.49 11.34
CA SER A 165 -3.60 3.65 10.24
C SER A 165 -4.21 2.33 9.76
N ILE A 166 -3.68 1.20 10.20
CA ILE A 166 -4.17 -0.15 9.86
C ILE A 166 -5.09 -0.64 10.99
N PRO A 167 -6.31 -1.15 10.72
CA PRO A 167 -7.16 -1.70 11.76
C PRO A 167 -6.43 -2.78 12.58
N ARG A 168 -6.48 -2.67 13.92
CA ARG A 168 -5.71 -3.50 14.87
C ARG A 168 -6.60 -4.44 15.67
N VAL A 169 -6.05 -5.60 16.05
CA VAL A 169 -6.82 -6.69 16.66
C VAL A 169 -6.07 -7.33 17.85
N PRO A 170 -6.65 -7.35 19.07
CA PRO A 170 -6.04 -8.00 20.25
C PRO A 170 -6.00 -9.54 20.19
N LYS A 171 -5.11 -10.16 20.98
CA LYS A 171 -4.91 -11.63 21.06
C LYS A 171 -6.00 -12.35 21.87
N GLY A 172 -6.54 -13.46 21.36
CA GLY A 172 -7.33 -14.43 22.14
C GLY A 172 -8.36 -15.25 21.36
N GLN A 173 -8.92 -14.65 20.31
CA GLN A 173 -9.73 -15.23 19.24
C GLN A 173 -9.59 -14.23 18.09
N LEU A 174 -9.36 -14.68 16.85
CA LEU A 174 -9.51 -13.77 15.71
C LEU A 174 -10.98 -13.29 15.73
N PRO A 175 -11.27 -11.99 15.89
CA PRO A 175 -12.65 -11.51 16.01
C PRO A 175 -13.43 -11.65 14.71
N TYR A 176 -12.74 -11.97 13.61
CA TYR A 176 -13.32 -12.11 12.29
C TYR A 176 -12.62 -13.17 11.44
N THR A 177 -13.31 -13.57 10.38
CA THR A 177 -12.81 -14.45 9.32
C THR A 177 -12.39 -13.63 8.11
N LEU A 178 -11.35 -14.07 7.39
CA LEU A 178 -10.99 -13.56 6.08
C LEU A 178 -11.07 -14.69 5.06
N SER A 179 -11.81 -14.46 3.98
CA SER A 179 -11.76 -15.28 2.78
C SER A 179 -11.36 -14.44 1.59
N LEU A 180 -10.38 -14.92 0.83
CA LEU A 180 -10.03 -14.35 -0.46
C LEU A 180 -10.14 -15.43 -1.53
N SER A 181 -10.85 -15.10 -2.61
CA SER A 181 -10.91 -15.88 -3.84
C SER A 181 -10.43 -15.01 -4.99
N ALA A 182 -9.66 -15.59 -5.92
CA ALA A 182 -9.24 -14.90 -7.11
C ALA A 182 -9.43 -15.77 -8.35
N THR A 183 -9.98 -15.17 -9.40
CA THR A 183 -10.06 -15.73 -10.75
C THR A 183 -9.08 -14.98 -11.62
N VAL A 184 -8.14 -15.69 -12.22
CA VAL A 184 -7.13 -15.12 -13.12
C VAL A 184 -7.46 -15.56 -14.54
N GLU A 185 -7.58 -14.60 -15.46
CA GLU A 185 -7.80 -14.78 -16.88
C GLU A 185 -6.71 -14.05 -17.65
N SER A 186 -6.04 -14.76 -18.56
CA SER A 186 -4.87 -14.23 -19.23
C SER A 186 -4.69 -14.82 -20.63
N PRO A 187 -4.53 -13.98 -21.68
CA PRO A 187 -4.21 -14.47 -23.02
C PRO A 187 -2.77 -15.00 -23.14
N TYR A 188 -1.96 -14.84 -22.09
CA TYR A 188 -0.55 -15.23 -22.02
C TYR A 188 -0.34 -16.66 -21.50
N GLY A 189 -1.40 -17.31 -21.02
CA GLY A 189 -1.32 -18.55 -20.25
C GLY A 189 -0.73 -18.32 -18.86
N ILE A 190 -1.30 -18.98 -17.86
CA ILE A 190 -0.93 -18.86 -16.46
C ILE A 190 0.09 -19.95 -16.15
N ASN A 191 1.28 -19.56 -15.67
CA ASN A 191 2.35 -20.48 -15.32
C ASN A 191 2.18 -21.00 -13.89
N ARG A 192 2.08 -20.06 -12.94
CA ARG A 192 1.90 -20.33 -11.51
C ARG A 192 1.41 -19.08 -10.78
N VAL A 193 0.88 -19.30 -9.59
CA VAL A 193 0.51 -18.26 -8.62
C VAL A 193 1.16 -18.59 -7.29
N GLU A 194 1.88 -17.64 -6.72
CA GLU A 194 2.62 -17.76 -5.47
C GLU A 194 2.12 -16.74 -4.44
N SER A 195 2.33 -17.04 -3.16
CA SER A 195 2.04 -16.12 -2.06
C SER A 195 2.87 -16.50 -0.85
N LYS A 196 3.23 -15.52 -0.02
CA LYS A 196 3.74 -15.77 1.34
C LYS A 196 2.69 -16.33 2.28
N CYS A 197 1.41 -16.29 1.90
CA CYS A 197 0.31 -16.92 2.61
C CYS A 197 0.04 -18.34 2.10
N THR A 198 -0.55 -19.18 2.94
CA THR A 198 -0.98 -20.52 2.52
C THR A 198 -2.17 -20.41 1.58
N LEU A 199 -2.04 -20.93 0.36
CA LEU A 199 -3.10 -20.97 -0.64
C LEU A 199 -3.69 -22.39 -0.78
N LYS A 200 -4.95 -22.47 -1.19
CA LYS A 200 -5.53 -23.71 -1.74
C LYS A 200 -4.82 -24.04 -3.07
N PRO A 201 -4.77 -25.30 -3.51
CA PRO A 201 -4.13 -25.65 -4.79
C PRO A 201 -4.72 -24.86 -5.96
N LEU A 202 -3.86 -24.31 -6.82
CA LEU A 202 -4.26 -23.61 -8.05
C LEU A 202 -5.06 -24.55 -8.96
N ARG A 203 -6.21 -24.10 -9.43
CA ARG A 203 -7.11 -24.89 -10.29
C ARG A 203 -7.28 -24.21 -11.64
N TYR A 204 -6.72 -24.81 -12.70
CA TYR A 204 -6.99 -24.36 -14.07
C TYR A 204 -8.42 -24.71 -14.47
N THR A 205 -9.15 -23.74 -15.01
CA THR A 205 -10.53 -23.91 -15.50
C THR A 205 -10.58 -24.13 -17.02
N THR A 206 -9.43 -24.02 -17.69
CA THR A 206 -9.26 -24.20 -19.14
C THR A 206 -8.07 -25.11 -19.42
N GLU A 207 -8.17 -25.94 -20.47
CA GLU A 207 -7.07 -26.84 -20.89
C GLU A 207 -5.83 -26.06 -21.36
N THR A 208 -6.03 -24.86 -21.89
CA THR A 208 -4.97 -23.94 -22.33
C THR A 208 -4.32 -23.17 -21.19
N HIS A 209 -4.75 -23.39 -19.94
CA HIS A 209 -4.29 -22.65 -18.75
C HIS A 209 -4.45 -21.13 -18.88
N THR A 210 -5.41 -20.65 -19.67
CA THR A 210 -5.70 -19.22 -19.85
C THR A 210 -6.64 -18.68 -18.78
N ALA A 211 -7.21 -19.56 -17.96
CA ALA A 211 -8.02 -19.21 -16.81
C ALA A 211 -7.74 -20.16 -15.64
N ALA A 212 -7.65 -19.60 -14.43
CA ALA A 212 -7.40 -20.34 -13.20
C ALA A 212 -8.11 -19.71 -12.00
N GLN A 213 -8.38 -20.53 -11.00
CA GLN A 213 -8.92 -20.13 -9.70
C GLN A 213 -7.92 -20.42 -8.60
N ILE A 214 -7.79 -19.47 -7.69
CA ILE A 214 -6.98 -19.57 -6.49
C ILE A 214 -7.77 -19.01 -5.30
N ALA A 215 -7.49 -19.52 -4.11
CA ALA A 215 -8.12 -19.02 -2.90
C ALA A 215 -7.17 -19.15 -1.72
N LEU A 216 -7.31 -18.26 -0.75
CA LEU A 216 -6.61 -18.36 0.52
C LEU A 216 -7.03 -19.65 1.24
N ALA A 217 -6.09 -20.34 1.87
CA ALA A 217 -6.40 -21.48 2.72
C ALA A 217 -7.15 -21.03 3.98
N ASP A 218 -7.95 -21.93 4.53
CA ASP A 218 -8.70 -21.63 5.76
C ASP A 218 -7.73 -21.43 6.93
N GLY A 219 -8.06 -20.51 7.85
CA GLY A 219 -7.22 -20.23 9.02
C GLY A 219 -6.01 -19.34 8.72
N HIS A 220 -6.17 -18.35 7.83
CA HIS A 220 -5.15 -17.32 7.61
C HIS A 220 -4.69 -16.69 8.93
N GLN A 221 -3.37 -16.64 9.10
CA GLN A 221 -2.74 -15.96 10.22
C GLN A 221 -2.47 -14.53 9.74
N PHE A 222 -3.11 -13.54 10.37
CA PHE A 222 -3.02 -12.12 10.03
C PHE A 222 -1.65 -11.51 10.42
N ASP A 223 -0.58 -12.27 10.23
CA ASP A 223 0.80 -11.94 10.59
C ASP A 223 1.57 -11.27 9.43
N ARG A 224 0.96 -11.17 8.25
CA ARG A 224 1.55 -10.64 7.02
C ARG A 224 0.48 -10.13 6.05
N ASP A 225 0.92 -9.44 5.00
CA ASP A 225 0.04 -9.02 3.92
C ASP A 225 -0.35 -10.19 3.02
N VAL A 226 -1.59 -10.17 2.53
CA VAL A 226 -2.06 -11.12 1.51
C VAL A 226 -1.66 -10.60 0.14
N GLU A 227 -0.59 -11.17 -0.41
CA GLU A 227 -0.10 -10.90 -1.76
C GLU A 227 -0.32 -12.11 -2.69
N LEU A 228 -0.60 -11.87 -3.97
CA LEU A 228 -0.62 -12.89 -5.03
C LEU A 228 0.40 -12.48 -6.10
N LEU A 229 1.42 -13.32 -6.28
CA LEU A 229 2.43 -13.19 -7.33
C LEU A 229 2.05 -14.11 -8.50
N ILE A 230 1.66 -13.52 -9.63
CA ILE A 230 1.10 -14.23 -10.77
C ILE A 230 2.12 -14.22 -11.90
N TYR A 231 2.53 -15.40 -12.34
CA TYR A 231 3.48 -15.56 -13.43
C TYR A 231 2.74 -16.02 -14.69
N TYR A 232 2.92 -15.28 -15.78
CA TYR A 232 2.45 -15.68 -17.11
C TYR A 232 3.53 -16.42 -17.89
N ASN A 233 3.13 -17.27 -18.83
CA ASN A 233 4.10 -18.00 -19.66
C ASN A 233 4.81 -17.07 -20.65
N ASP A 234 4.08 -16.16 -21.30
CA ASP A 234 4.60 -15.33 -22.39
C ASP A 234 4.37 -13.82 -22.15
N ILE A 235 4.64 -13.28 -20.95
CA ILE A 235 4.30 -11.89 -20.56
C ILE A 235 4.73 -10.80 -21.56
N HIS A 236 5.78 -11.05 -22.34
CA HIS A 236 6.32 -10.10 -23.32
C HIS A 236 5.58 -10.10 -24.67
N LYS A 237 4.67 -11.04 -24.91
CA LYS A 237 3.92 -11.15 -26.16
C LYS A 237 2.87 -10.04 -26.25
N PRO A 238 2.85 -9.19 -27.29
CA PRO A 238 1.78 -8.21 -27.46
C PRO A 238 0.39 -8.85 -27.39
N SER A 239 -0.50 -8.30 -26.57
CA SER A 239 -1.88 -8.79 -26.48
C SER A 239 -2.89 -7.67 -26.66
N VAL A 240 -4.09 -8.07 -27.07
CA VAL A 240 -5.25 -7.18 -27.15
C VAL A 240 -6.41 -7.85 -26.43
N ILE A 241 -7.06 -7.11 -25.54
CA ILE A 241 -8.34 -7.48 -24.92
C ILE A 241 -9.40 -6.53 -25.46
N LEU A 242 -10.52 -7.07 -25.92
CA LEU A 242 -11.66 -6.32 -26.43
C LEU A 242 -12.85 -6.52 -25.49
N GLU A 243 -13.28 -5.45 -24.85
CA GLU A 243 -14.48 -5.42 -24.02
C GLU A 243 -15.65 -4.87 -24.85
N ALA A 244 -16.75 -5.60 -24.91
CA ALA A 244 -17.94 -5.15 -25.60
C ALA A 244 -18.63 -4.02 -24.80
N GLY A 245 -19.28 -3.09 -25.50
CA GLY A 245 -20.10 -2.07 -24.85
C GLY A 245 -21.19 -2.71 -23.97
N LYS A 246 -21.45 -2.11 -22.82
CA LYS A 246 -22.44 -2.57 -21.85
C LYS A 246 -23.84 -2.61 -22.48
N SER A 247 -24.50 -3.75 -22.39
CA SER A 247 -25.87 -3.92 -22.88
C SER A 247 -26.82 -2.94 -22.19
N GLY A 248 -27.64 -2.24 -22.99
CA GLY A 248 -28.58 -1.21 -22.51
C GLY A 248 -28.00 0.19 -22.30
N ALA A 249 -26.70 0.40 -22.52
CA ALA A 249 -26.10 1.73 -22.47
C ALA A 249 -26.56 2.60 -23.68
N PRO A 250 -26.69 3.93 -23.53
CA PRO A 250 -27.07 4.81 -24.62
C PRO A 250 -26.10 4.73 -25.81
N PRO A 251 -26.58 4.72 -27.07
CA PRO A 251 -25.72 4.73 -28.25
C PRO A 251 -24.79 5.95 -28.25
N GLY A 252 -23.49 5.73 -28.48
CA GLY A 252 -22.48 6.78 -28.48
C GLY A 252 -21.99 7.21 -27.09
N SER A 253 -22.54 6.66 -26.01
CA SER A 253 -21.97 6.83 -24.65
C SER A 253 -20.68 6.03 -24.49
N LEU A 254 -19.82 6.45 -23.56
CA LEU A 254 -18.59 5.73 -23.23
C LEU A 254 -18.87 4.25 -22.90
N MET A 255 -19.91 3.99 -22.11
CA MET A 255 -20.29 2.63 -21.70
C MET A 255 -20.92 1.80 -22.82
N GLY A 256 -21.45 2.42 -23.89
CA GLY A 256 -22.01 1.72 -25.03
C GLY A 256 -21.00 1.41 -26.14
N ASN A 257 -19.85 2.07 -26.13
CA ASN A 257 -18.79 1.85 -27.10
C ASN A 257 -17.91 0.66 -26.68
N PRO A 258 -17.42 -0.16 -27.63
CA PRO A 258 -16.43 -1.17 -27.32
C PRO A 258 -15.11 -0.51 -26.89
N ALA A 259 -14.43 -1.12 -25.92
CA ALA A 259 -13.13 -0.68 -25.43
C ALA A 259 -12.05 -1.71 -25.80
N LEU A 260 -10.88 -1.22 -26.22
CA LEU A 260 -9.75 -2.06 -26.59
C LEU A 260 -8.56 -1.74 -25.68
N LEU A 261 -8.08 -2.74 -24.95
CA LEU A 261 -6.86 -2.67 -24.16
C LEU A 261 -5.72 -3.34 -24.94
N LEU A 262 -4.75 -2.53 -25.38
CA LEU A 262 -3.51 -2.99 -26.00
C LEU A 262 -2.41 -3.05 -24.96
N THR A 263 -1.82 -4.23 -24.75
CA THR A 263 -0.70 -4.41 -23.82
C THR A 263 0.58 -4.73 -24.57
N LEU A 264 1.61 -3.91 -24.33
CA LEU A 264 2.94 -4.02 -24.92
C LEU A 264 3.98 -4.00 -23.81
N TYR A 265 4.55 -5.16 -23.49
CA TYR A 265 5.59 -5.28 -22.47
C TYR A 265 6.86 -5.94 -23.06
N PRO A 266 7.58 -5.29 -23.99
CA PRO A 266 8.69 -5.92 -24.69
C PRO A 266 9.84 -6.25 -23.75
N GLU A 267 10.47 -7.41 -23.94
CA GLU A 267 11.77 -7.70 -23.32
C GLU A 267 12.82 -6.81 -23.97
N LEU A 268 13.22 -5.75 -23.26
CA LEU A 268 14.31 -4.90 -23.69
C LEU A 268 15.62 -5.55 -23.26
N PRO A 269 16.59 -5.77 -24.18
CA PRO A 269 17.89 -6.29 -23.79
C PRO A 269 18.54 -5.28 -22.86
N THR A 270 18.58 -5.62 -21.57
CA THR A 270 19.34 -4.83 -20.59
C THR A 270 20.82 -5.01 -20.96
N PRO A 271 21.57 -3.92 -21.16
CA PRO A 271 23.01 -4.06 -21.28
C PRO A 271 23.48 -4.79 -20.03
N LYS A 272 24.18 -5.92 -20.19
CA LYS A 272 24.82 -6.61 -19.07
C LYS A 272 25.47 -5.53 -18.21
N PRO A 273 25.19 -5.46 -16.91
CA PRO A 273 25.86 -4.48 -16.07
C PRO A 273 27.34 -4.63 -16.36
N ALA A 274 27.98 -3.55 -16.83
CA ALA A 274 29.41 -3.56 -16.97
C ALA A 274 29.97 -4.05 -15.61
N PRO A 275 31.08 -4.80 -15.59
CA PRO A 275 31.69 -5.23 -14.32
C PRO A 275 31.98 -4.05 -13.35
N ASN A 276 31.88 -2.80 -13.84
CA ASN A 276 31.83 -1.57 -13.08
C ASN A 276 30.41 -0.96 -13.17
N ALA A 277 29.43 -1.52 -12.47
CA ALA A 277 28.17 -0.81 -12.24
C ALA A 277 28.47 0.42 -11.37
N THR A 278 28.81 1.53 -12.03
CA THR A 278 29.08 2.81 -11.39
C THR A 278 27.75 3.42 -10.95
N GLY A 279 27.65 3.79 -9.69
CA GLY A 279 26.44 4.38 -9.11
C GLY A 279 26.78 5.24 -7.90
N GLU A 280 25.89 6.16 -7.57
CA GLU A 280 25.92 6.91 -6.32
C GLU A 280 24.77 6.41 -5.43
N PHE A 281 25.10 5.76 -4.32
CA PHE A 281 24.11 5.13 -3.44
C PHE A 281 23.94 5.94 -2.16
N ILE A 282 22.77 6.55 -1.97
CA ILE A 282 22.46 7.37 -0.81
C ILE A 282 21.49 6.62 0.08
N PHE A 283 21.84 6.46 1.36
CA PHE A 283 20.98 5.84 2.36
C PHE A 283 20.42 6.93 3.27
N LEU A 284 19.11 7.12 3.29
CA LEU A 284 18.40 8.07 4.14
C LEU A 284 17.71 7.30 5.27
N LEU A 285 18.27 7.40 6.47
CA LEU A 285 17.87 6.64 7.64
C LEU A 285 17.09 7.51 8.63
N ASP A 286 15.90 7.06 8.98
CA ASP A 286 15.08 7.66 10.02
C ASP A 286 15.73 7.43 11.40
N ARG A 287 15.80 8.50 12.18
CA ARG A 287 16.29 8.56 13.56
C ARG A 287 15.30 9.30 14.46
N SER A 288 14.03 9.33 14.07
CA SER A 288 12.94 9.82 14.88
C SER A 288 12.76 8.99 16.16
N GLY A 289 12.04 9.52 17.14
CA GLY A 289 11.83 8.85 18.42
C GLY A 289 11.16 7.47 18.30
N SER A 290 10.33 7.24 17.28
CA SER A 290 9.68 5.95 17.04
C SER A 290 10.68 4.83 16.75
N MET A 291 11.83 5.17 16.16
CA MET A 291 12.87 4.21 15.84
C MET A 291 13.54 3.60 17.09
N ASP A 292 13.37 4.20 18.29
CA ASP A 292 13.87 3.64 19.55
C ASP A 292 13.01 2.48 20.08
N PHE A 293 11.77 2.34 19.59
CA PHE A 293 10.88 1.28 20.03
C PHE A 293 11.34 -0.12 19.58
N ASN A 294 11.02 -1.12 20.39
CA ASN A 294 11.33 -2.52 20.11
C ASN A 294 10.49 -3.07 18.95
N THR A 295 11.10 -3.95 18.16
CA THR A 295 10.47 -4.63 17.00
C THR A 295 9.53 -5.77 17.40
N GLY A 296 9.52 -6.18 18.68
CA GLY A 296 8.70 -7.26 19.19
C GLY A 296 8.35 -7.08 20.66
N SER A 297 7.42 -7.92 21.16
CA SER A 297 6.87 -7.84 22.52
C SER A 297 7.76 -8.44 23.60
N SER A 298 8.92 -9.02 23.25
CA SER A 298 9.88 -9.53 24.24
C SER A 298 10.89 -8.44 24.60
N SER A 299 11.33 -8.43 25.86
CA SER A 299 12.39 -7.52 26.36
C SER A 299 13.72 -7.65 25.61
N ASP A 300 13.91 -8.76 24.89
CA ASP A 300 15.14 -9.08 24.15
C ASP A 300 15.03 -8.76 22.64
N SER A 301 13.89 -8.22 22.18
CA SER A 301 13.71 -7.82 20.78
C SER A 301 14.56 -6.58 20.47
N PRO A 302 15.30 -6.53 19.35
CA PRO A 302 16.07 -5.36 18.99
C PRO A 302 15.15 -4.16 18.73
N SER A 303 15.65 -2.95 19.00
CA SER A 303 14.98 -1.72 18.57
C SER A 303 14.93 -1.61 17.04
N ARG A 304 14.00 -0.82 16.52
CA ARG A 304 13.87 -0.60 15.06
C ARG A 304 15.13 0.03 14.49
N ILE A 305 15.72 0.99 15.20
CA ILE A 305 17.00 1.59 14.82
C ILE A 305 18.13 0.56 14.78
N GLN A 306 18.14 -0.42 15.69
CA GLN A 306 19.13 -1.50 15.66
C GLN A 306 18.96 -2.38 14.43
N SER A 307 17.72 -2.74 14.08
CA SER A 307 17.42 -3.51 12.87
C SER A 307 17.79 -2.75 11.59
N ALA A 308 17.53 -1.44 11.57
CA ALA A 308 17.89 -0.57 10.45
C ALA A 308 19.42 -0.42 10.31
N LYS A 309 20.16 -0.33 11.42
CA LYS A 309 21.63 -0.34 11.44
C LYS A 309 22.19 -1.62 10.85
N GLU A 310 21.66 -2.78 11.24
CA GLU A 310 22.10 -4.08 10.72
C GLU A 310 21.85 -4.20 9.21
N THR A 311 20.68 -3.76 8.75
CA THR A 311 20.33 -3.71 7.33
C THR A 311 21.24 -2.77 6.55
N LEU A 312 21.52 -1.57 7.08
CA LEU A 312 22.44 -0.61 6.46
C LEU A 312 23.85 -1.18 6.34
N VAL A 313 24.36 -1.87 7.38
CA VAL A 313 25.65 -2.55 7.32
C VAL A 313 25.68 -3.63 6.23
N PHE A 314 24.61 -4.41 6.09
CA PHE A 314 24.48 -5.42 5.05
C PHE A 314 24.53 -4.81 3.64
N LEU A 315 23.77 -3.74 3.42
CA LEU A 315 23.72 -3.05 2.13
C LEU A 315 25.05 -2.39 1.77
N LEU A 316 25.71 -1.72 2.72
CA LEU A 316 27.02 -1.12 2.50
C LEU A 316 28.07 -2.17 2.10
N LYS A 317 28.05 -3.35 2.73
CA LYS A 317 28.94 -4.46 2.35
C LYS A 317 28.64 -5.05 0.98
N SER A 318 27.43 -4.82 0.46
CA SER A 318 26.96 -5.32 -0.84
C SER A 318 27.15 -4.32 -1.98
N LEU A 319 27.68 -3.13 -1.69
CA LEU A 319 27.93 -2.10 -2.70
C LEU A 319 28.98 -2.54 -3.73
N PRO A 320 28.80 -2.20 -5.02
CA PRO A 320 29.77 -2.52 -6.06
C PRO A 320 31.05 -1.69 -5.91
N LEU A 321 32.18 -2.26 -6.34
CA LEU A 321 33.46 -1.53 -6.34
C LEU A 321 33.42 -0.35 -7.32
N GLY A 322 34.03 0.77 -6.92
CA GLY A 322 34.08 1.99 -7.73
C GLY A 322 32.78 2.81 -7.70
N CYS A 323 31.85 2.52 -6.79
CA CYS A 323 30.69 3.36 -6.55
C CYS A 323 30.98 4.50 -5.58
N TYR A 324 30.06 5.46 -5.53
CA TYR A 324 30.02 6.50 -4.51
C TYR A 324 28.88 6.22 -3.55
N PHE A 325 29.00 6.64 -2.30
CA PHE A 325 27.90 6.52 -1.35
C PHE A 325 27.89 7.65 -0.32
N ASN A 326 26.72 7.87 0.29
CA ASN A 326 26.57 8.72 1.47
C ASN A 326 25.43 8.19 2.35
N ILE A 327 25.45 8.56 3.62
CA ILE A 327 24.43 8.16 4.60
C ILE A 327 23.91 9.43 5.26
N TYR A 328 22.61 9.62 5.25
CA TYR A 328 21.91 10.72 5.88
C TYR A 328 21.07 10.18 7.03
N GLY A 329 21.09 10.86 8.17
CA GLY A 329 20.14 10.66 9.25
C GLY A 329 19.06 11.75 9.19
N PHE A 330 17.80 11.41 9.40
CA PHE A 330 16.74 12.42 9.49
C PHE A 330 15.82 12.22 10.69
N GLY A 331 15.26 13.33 11.15
CA GLY A 331 14.21 13.41 12.15
C GLY A 331 13.56 14.80 12.06
N SER A 332 13.47 15.57 13.15
CA SER A 332 13.15 17.02 13.09
C SER A 332 14.23 17.85 12.40
N ASN A 333 15.47 17.38 12.42
CA ASN A 333 16.60 17.91 11.67
C ASN A 333 17.25 16.76 10.88
N TYR A 334 18.19 17.06 10.00
CA TYR A 334 18.96 16.04 9.30
C TYR A 334 20.48 16.25 9.46
N ASP A 335 21.22 15.15 9.40
CA ASP A 335 22.67 15.15 9.32
C ASP A 335 23.15 14.19 8.21
N SER A 336 24.43 14.29 7.86
CA SER A 336 25.04 13.44 6.85
C SER A 336 26.38 12.90 7.34
N PHE A 337 26.76 11.76 6.80
CA PHE A 337 28.07 11.19 7.08
C PHE A 337 29.15 12.02 6.41
N TYR A 338 28.95 12.32 5.14
CA TYR A 338 29.89 13.11 4.39
C TYR A 338 29.20 14.37 3.86
N PRO A 339 29.92 15.49 3.70
CA PRO A 339 29.37 16.68 3.04
C PRO A 339 28.94 16.40 1.58
N GLN A 340 29.63 15.48 0.92
CA GLN A 340 29.34 14.97 -0.42
C GLN A 340 29.62 13.47 -0.45
N SER A 341 28.98 12.76 -1.38
CA SER A 341 29.19 11.32 -1.55
C SER A 341 30.67 10.99 -1.79
N VAL A 342 31.14 9.95 -1.10
CA VAL A 342 32.54 9.51 -1.13
C VAL A 342 32.67 8.19 -1.86
N GLU A 343 33.85 7.94 -2.44
CA GLU A 343 34.13 6.67 -3.10
C GLU A 343 34.10 5.51 -2.08
N TYR A 344 33.54 4.37 -2.51
CA TYR A 344 33.52 3.15 -1.72
C TYR A 344 34.93 2.51 -1.67
N THR A 345 35.62 2.75 -0.56
CA THR A 345 36.96 2.25 -0.27
C THR A 345 36.97 1.54 1.09
N GLN A 346 38.01 0.76 1.38
CA GLN A 346 38.16 0.11 2.68
C GLN A 346 38.21 1.13 3.84
N GLN A 347 38.80 2.31 3.60
CA GLN A 347 38.87 3.37 4.60
C GLN A 347 37.49 3.98 4.87
N THR A 348 36.82 4.48 3.82
CA THR A 348 35.50 5.11 3.95
C THR A 348 34.45 4.14 4.50
N MET A 349 34.55 2.86 4.14
CA MET A 349 33.71 1.80 4.71
C MET A 349 33.97 1.60 6.21
N SER A 350 35.24 1.52 6.64
CA SER A 350 35.58 1.34 8.05
C SER A 350 35.13 2.52 8.91
N GLU A 351 35.32 3.75 8.42
CA GLU A 351 34.84 4.98 9.06
C GLU A 351 33.31 5.01 9.16
N SER A 352 32.61 4.64 8.08
CA SER A 352 31.14 4.56 8.06
C SER A 352 30.61 3.51 9.06
N LEU A 353 31.22 2.33 9.12
CA LEU A 353 30.82 1.28 10.07
C LEU A 353 30.97 1.73 11.52
N GLU A 354 32.03 2.46 11.85
CA GLU A 354 32.23 2.96 13.21
C GLU A 354 31.18 4.01 13.59
N ARG A 355 30.83 4.89 12.66
CA ARG A 355 29.76 5.87 12.86
C ARG A 355 28.38 5.22 12.97
N ILE A 356 28.10 4.19 12.16
CA ILE A 356 26.83 3.46 12.22
C ILE A 356 26.61 2.84 13.59
N LYS A 357 27.66 2.28 14.22
CA LYS A 357 27.54 1.72 15.58
C LYS A 357 27.00 2.74 16.59
N ASN A 358 27.35 4.02 16.42
CA ASN A 358 26.96 5.11 17.30
C ASN A 358 25.64 5.79 16.91
N LEU A 359 24.97 5.34 15.84
CA LEU A 359 23.66 5.86 15.47
C LEU A 359 22.61 5.51 16.54
N MET A 360 21.79 6.50 16.86
CA MET A 360 20.67 6.44 17.79
C MET A 360 19.44 7.14 17.18
N ALA A 361 18.27 6.86 17.76
CA ALA A 361 16.99 7.47 17.44
C ALA A 361 16.81 8.79 18.23
N ASP A 362 17.65 9.77 17.93
CA ASP A 362 17.83 11.01 18.72
C ASP A 362 17.52 12.30 17.93
N LEU A 363 16.94 12.21 16.73
CA LEU A 363 16.65 13.37 15.89
C LEU A 363 15.22 13.92 16.04
N GLY A 364 14.37 13.34 16.90
CA GLY A 364 13.05 13.90 17.24
C GLY A 364 11.91 13.43 16.33
N GLY A 365 11.25 14.35 15.63
CA GLY A 365 10.14 14.08 14.70
C GLY A 365 10.57 13.42 13.39
N THR A 366 9.74 13.46 12.34
CA THR A 366 9.95 12.67 11.10
C THR A 366 9.83 13.55 9.84
N GLU A 367 10.73 14.53 9.68
CA GLU A 367 10.68 15.53 8.59
C GLU A 367 11.54 15.11 7.37
N ILE A 368 10.99 14.26 6.48
CA ILE A 368 11.75 13.72 5.34
C ILE A 368 11.94 14.70 4.17
N LEU A 369 11.10 15.73 4.04
CA LEU A 369 11.15 16.62 2.87
C LEU A 369 12.45 17.43 2.77
N TRP A 370 12.96 17.88 3.92
CA TRP A 370 14.20 18.68 4.01
C TRP A 370 15.45 17.91 3.56
N PRO A 371 15.74 16.71 4.09
CA PRO A 371 16.88 15.93 3.61
C PRO A 371 16.75 15.55 2.13
N LEU A 372 15.53 15.27 1.62
CA LEU A 372 15.32 15.01 0.19
C LEU A 372 15.72 16.22 -0.67
N LYS A 373 15.25 17.43 -0.33
CA LYS A 373 15.66 18.66 -1.01
C LYS A 373 17.17 18.89 -0.94
N ALA A 374 17.78 18.64 0.22
CA ALA A 374 19.21 18.78 0.41
C ALA A 374 20.00 17.79 -0.48
N ILE A 375 19.58 16.53 -0.54
CA ILE A 375 20.18 15.50 -1.40
C ILE A 375 20.03 15.88 -2.87
N TYR A 376 18.84 16.24 -3.33
CA TYR A 376 18.60 16.59 -4.74
C TYR A 376 19.31 17.88 -5.18
N SER A 377 19.61 18.78 -4.24
CA SER A 377 20.43 19.97 -4.53
C SER A 377 21.92 19.66 -4.78
N GLN A 378 22.42 18.49 -4.35
CA GLN A 378 23.80 18.09 -4.59
C GLN A 378 24.02 17.71 -6.06
N PRO A 379 25.16 18.11 -6.66
CA PRO A 379 25.48 17.74 -8.03
C PRO A 379 25.53 16.21 -8.17
N CYS A 380 24.93 15.68 -9.24
CA CYS A 380 25.03 14.27 -9.58
C CYS A 380 26.45 13.95 -10.08
N GLN A 381 26.97 12.80 -9.69
CA GLN A 381 28.28 12.34 -10.15
C GLN A 381 28.21 11.91 -11.61
N GLU A 382 29.11 12.41 -12.46
CA GLU A 382 29.11 12.04 -13.88
C GLU A 382 29.27 10.53 -14.04
N ARG A 383 28.41 9.91 -14.86
CA ARG A 383 28.37 8.46 -15.13
C ARG A 383 28.04 7.56 -13.92
N HIS A 384 27.58 8.14 -12.82
CA HIS A 384 27.16 7.42 -11.62
C HIS A 384 25.71 7.81 -11.31
N PRO A 385 24.71 7.10 -11.88
CA PRO A 385 23.31 7.35 -11.54
C PRO A 385 23.10 7.26 -10.01
N ARG A 386 22.37 8.24 -9.47
CA ARG A 386 22.01 8.31 -8.06
C ARG A 386 20.86 7.36 -7.76
N GLN A 387 21.00 6.57 -6.70
CA GLN A 387 19.96 5.71 -6.14
C GLN A 387 19.78 6.07 -4.67
N LEU A 388 18.55 6.30 -4.24
CA LEU A 388 18.22 6.72 -2.88
C LEU A 388 17.39 5.64 -2.18
N PHE A 389 17.91 5.09 -1.08
CA PHE A 389 17.20 4.13 -0.24
C PHE A 389 16.74 4.80 1.04
N VAL A 390 15.45 4.72 1.33
CA VAL A 390 14.86 5.30 2.55
C VAL A 390 14.55 4.18 3.54
N PHE A 391 14.95 4.36 4.80
CA PHE A 391 14.62 3.48 5.92
C PHE A 391 13.82 4.30 6.92
N THR A 392 12.56 3.95 7.15
CA THR A 392 11.69 4.66 8.08
C THR A 392 10.66 3.71 8.69
N ASP A 393 10.23 4.04 9.91
CA ASP A 393 9.14 3.40 10.63
C ASP A 393 7.99 4.38 10.95
N GLY A 394 7.99 5.54 10.29
CA GLY A 394 7.07 6.64 10.55
C GLY A 394 6.24 7.03 9.32
N GLU A 395 5.08 7.64 9.58
CA GLU A 395 4.26 8.31 8.58
C GLU A 395 4.71 9.77 8.43
N VAL A 396 4.39 10.36 7.28
CA VAL A 396 4.69 11.76 6.98
C VAL A 396 3.38 12.45 6.58
N ASP A 397 3.00 13.49 7.31
CA ASP A 397 1.73 14.20 7.10
C ASP A 397 1.65 14.94 5.75
N ASN A 398 2.79 15.28 5.14
CA ASN A 398 2.87 15.96 3.83
C ASN A 398 3.27 15.01 2.69
N THR A 399 2.61 13.85 2.63
CA THR A 399 2.88 12.78 1.63
C THR A 399 2.88 13.30 0.20
N ASP A 400 1.90 14.12 -0.20
CA ASP A 400 1.82 14.65 -1.57
C ASP A 400 3.00 15.57 -1.93
N GLU A 401 3.48 16.38 -0.98
CA GLU A 401 4.66 17.25 -1.21
C GLU A 401 5.94 16.43 -1.38
N VAL A 402 6.09 15.38 -0.57
CA VAL A 402 7.22 14.44 -0.66
C VAL A 402 7.19 13.72 -2.01
N ILE A 403 6.04 13.17 -2.41
CA ILE A 403 5.86 12.51 -3.70
C ILE A 403 6.14 13.48 -4.84
N PHE A 404 5.66 14.72 -4.76
CA PHE A 404 5.92 15.75 -5.76
C PHE A 404 7.42 16.05 -5.90
N GLU A 405 8.14 16.21 -4.78
CA GLU A 405 9.57 16.49 -4.77
C GLU A 405 10.39 15.34 -5.38
N VAL A 406 10.04 14.09 -5.05
CA VAL A 406 10.64 12.88 -5.63
C VAL A 406 10.36 12.81 -7.14
N ARG A 407 9.10 12.99 -7.56
CA ARG A 407 8.69 12.97 -8.98
C ARG A 407 9.41 14.05 -9.79
N ARG A 408 9.54 15.25 -9.26
CA ARG A 408 10.26 16.37 -9.89
C ARG A 408 11.71 16.02 -10.22
N HIS A 409 12.34 15.16 -9.41
CA HIS A 409 13.74 14.77 -9.56
C HIS A 409 13.93 13.36 -10.15
N SER A 410 12.85 12.68 -10.58
CA SER A 410 12.86 11.31 -11.13
C SER A 410 13.76 11.10 -12.35
N SER A 411 14.18 12.17 -13.03
CA SER A 411 15.15 12.12 -14.14
C SER A 411 16.62 12.12 -13.69
N SER A 412 16.87 12.51 -12.44
CA SER A 412 18.21 12.62 -11.84
C SER A 412 18.57 11.50 -10.85
N HIS A 413 17.62 10.63 -10.52
CA HIS A 413 17.83 9.48 -9.64
C HIS A 413 16.92 8.31 -10.04
N ARG A 414 17.24 7.10 -9.60
CA ARG A 414 16.46 5.87 -9.81
C ARG A 414 16.11 5.19 -8.51
#